data_AF-R6S3U2-F1
#
_entry.id   AF-R6S3U2-F1
#
_cell.length_a   1.000
_cell.length_b   1.000
_cell.length_c   1.000
_cell.angle_alpha   90.00
_cell.angle_beta   90.00
_cell.angle_gamma   90.00
#
_symmetry.space_group_name_H-M   'P 1'
#
loop_
_entity.id
_entity.type
_entity.pdbx_description
1 polymer ?
#
loop_
_entity_poly.entity_id
_entity_poly.type
_entity_poly.pdbx_seq_one_letter_code
_entity_poly.pdbx_strand_id
1 'polypeptide(L)'
;MLIDPKRVEFSKYQGLPHLLCPIITSPDKGKNGLIKLVEEMEKRYELFASKGRGASNYKEYMEICNEMGYEKIPYIVMICDEFADFIENDRENAKLIQRIAQMARACGIYMVIATQRPSVKVITGDIKANIPSRIALSVSSQIDSRTIIDETGAENLLGRGDLLARIPNHKSLIRVQSAYLENREIMDICDFIKNQRGVNYMKDFEDLSPKVVTPYGMESEIGTPYKDFHNDPKFEEIKNYVIKTGKCASGKIQNAFGIGFNKADGILDTLEADGIIKREGNRRVLAEQYRENLIEEDNDE
;
A
#
# COMPACT_ATOMS: atom_id res chain seq x y z
N MET A 1 -1.63 2.01 9.32
CA MET A 1 -1.48 1.52 7.93
C MET A 1 -1.27 0.02 7.97
N LEU A 2 -2.04 -0.76 7.22
CA LEU A 2 -1.95 -2.22 7.19
C LEU A 2 -1.50 -2.69 5.80
N ILE A 3 -0.46 -3.52 5.75
CA ILE A 3 0.06 -4.17 4.54
C ILE A 3 -0.17 -5.67 4.68
N ASP A 4 -0.96 -6.24 3.78
CA ASP A 4 -1.32 -7.67 3.73
C ASP A 4 -1.21 -8.17 2.28
N PRO A 5 0.00 -8.57 1.84
CA PRO A 5 0.21 -9.07 0.47
C PRO A 5 -0.64 -10.29 0.13
N LYS A 6 -1.01 -11.09 1.14
CA LYS A 6 -1.72 -12.38 0.97
C LYS A 6 -3.24 -12.24 1.06
N ARG A 7 -3.76 -11.12 1.58
CA ARG A 7 -5.19 -10.82 1.76
C ARG A 7 -5.90 -11.74 2.76
N VAL A 8 -5.15 -12.40 3.64
CA VAL A 8 -5.70 -13.39 4.57
C VAL A 8 -5.90 -12.80 5.94
N GLU A 9 -4.89 -12.11 6.46
CA GLU A 9 -4.83 -11.79 7.89
C GLU A 9 -5.58 -10.51 8.24
N PHE A 10 -5.56 -9.50 7.37
CA PHE A 10 -6.04 -8.16 7.71
C PHE A 10 -7.42 -7.80 7.15
N SER A 11 -7.98 -8.61 6.25
CA SER A 11 -9.29 -8.35 5.62
C SER A 11 -10.41 -8.00 6.62
N LYS A 12 -10.42 -8.66 7.79
CA LYS A 12 -11.36 -8.40 8.91
C LYS A 12 -11.33 -6.99 9.50
N TYR A 13 -10.21 -6.27 9.34
CA TYR A 13 -10.02 -4.90 9.82
C TYR A 13 -10.45 -3.83 8.81
N GLN A 14 -10.88 -4.23 7.60
CA GLN A 14 -11.29 -3.30 6.55
C GLN A 14 -12.41 -2.36 7.05
N GLY A 15 -12.27 -1.06 6.76
CA GLY A 15 -13.24 -0.04 7.14
C GLY A 15 -13.15 0.44 8.60
N LEU A 16 -12.16 -0.01 9.38
CA LEU A 16 -11.94 0.58 10.70
C LEU A 16 -11.57 2.07 10.60
N PRO A 17 -12.10 2.93 11.50
CA PRO A 17 -11.84 4.38 11.49
C PRO A 17 -10.39 4.75 11.82
N HIS A 18 -9.61 3.79 12.31
CA HIS A 18 -8.18 3.93 12.61
C HIS A 18 -7.29 3.73 11.37
N LEU A 19 -7.85 3.22 10.27
CA LEU A 19 -7.07 2.97 9.06
C LEU A 19 -6.67 4.30 8.42
N LEU A 20 -5.36 4.46 8.23
CA LEU A 20 -4.77 5.60 7.53
C LEU A 20 -5.15 5.62 6.04
N CYS A 21 -5.28 4.42 5.45
CA CYS A 21 -5.59 4.14 4.05
C CYS A 21 -6.24 2.76 3.93
N PRO A 22 -6.82 2.41 2.77
CA PRO A 22 -7.25 1.04 2.51
C PRO A 22 -6.12 0.02 2.73
N ILE A 23 -6.48 -1.21 3.09
CA ILE A 23 -5.48 -2.28 3.30
C ILE A 23 -4.67 -2.47 2.03
N ILE A 24 -3.35 -2.40 2.16
CA ILE A 24 -2.42 -2.47 1.04
C ILE A 24 -2.14 -3.92 0.73
N THR A 25 -2.52 -4.37 -0.47
CA THR A 25 -2.31 -5.77 -0.89
C THR A 25 -1.28 -5.93 -1.99
N SER A 26 -0.83 -4.84 -2.62
CA SER A 26 0.12 -4.88 -3.74
C SER A 26 1.47 -4.31 -3.32
N PRO A 27 2.60 -4.92 -3.74
CA PRO A 27 3.94 -4.41 -3.44
C PRO A 27 4.15 -2.94 -3.85
N ASP A 28 3.69 -2.53 -5.04
CA ASP A 28 3.86 -1.14 -5.51
C ASP A 28 3.18 -0.11 -4.61
N LYS A 29 1.92 -0.37 -4.23
CA LYS A 29 1.19 0.49 -3.27
C LYS A 29 1.86 0.50 -1.90
N GLY A 30 2.45 -0.62 -1.48
CA GLY A 30 3.22 -0.65 -0.23
C GLY A 30 4.46 0.23 -0.31
N LYS A 31 5.14 0.27 -1.47
CA LYS A 31 6.34 1.12 -1.66
C LYS A 31 5.97 2.59 -1.55
N ASN A 32 4.89 2.99 -2.24
CA ASN A 32 4.38 4.34 -2.13
C ASN A 32 3.90 4.65 -0.70
N GLY A 33 3.27 3.69 -0.01
CA GLY A 33 2.92 3.83 1.39
C GLY A 33 4.12 4.13 2.28
N LEU A 34 5.26 3.45 2.07
CA LEU A 34 6.50 3.75 2.79
C LEU A 34 7.06 5.12 2.45
N ILE A 35 7.06 5.51 1.17
CA ILE A 35 7.51 6.85 0.75
C ILE A 35 6.65 7.92 1.44
N LYS A 36 5.32 7.73 1.46
CA LYS A 36 4.40 8.64 2.16
C LYS A 36 4.61 8.67 3.67
N LEU A 37 4.96 7.55 4.29
CA LEU A 37 5.36 7.55 5.71
C LEU A 37 6.64 8.36 5.96
N VAL A 38 7.62 8.31 5.04
CA VAL A 38 8.83 9.14 5.14
C VAL A 38 8.50 10.62 4.95
N GLU A 39 7.66 10.98 3.98
CA GLU A 39 7.19 12.35 3.79
C GLU A 39 6.42 12.86 5.02
N GLU A 40 5.52 12.05 5.58
CA GLU A 40 4.79 12.39 6.81
C GLU A 40 5.72 12.53 8.01
N MET A 41 6.76 11.70 8.11
CA MET A 41 7.80 11.86 9.13
C MET A 41 8.50 13.22 9.03
N GLU A 42 8.91 13.63 7.83
CA GLU A 42 9.55 14.92 7.57
C GLU A 42 8.60 16.09 7.88
N LYS A 43 7.35 16.02 7.40
CA LYS A 43 6.29 17.01 7.70
C LYS A 43 6.09 17.19 9.21
N ARG A 44 6.10 16.10 9.98
CA ARG A 44 5.98 16.17 11.45
C ARG A 44 7.17 16.88 12.08
N TYR A 45 8.40 16.65 11.59
CA TYR A 45 9.56 17.37 12.11
C TYR A 45 9.47 18.88 11.85
N GLU A 46 9.06 19.29 10.65
CA GLU A 46 8.83 20.70 10.33
C GLU A 46 7.70 21.31 11.16
N LEU A 47 6.62 20.57 11.36
CA LEU A 47 5.50 20.96 12.21
C LEU A 47 5.95 21.14 13.67
N PHE A 48 6.77 20.23 14.19
CA PHE A 48 7.25 20.31 15.56
C PHE A 48 8.18 21.50 15.76
N ALA A 49 9.06 21.77 14.80
CA ALA A 49 9.96 22.91 14.85
C ALA A 49 9.22 24.27 14.74
N SER A 50 8.11 24.32 14.00
CA SER A 50 7.41 25.58 13.69
C SER A 50 6.34 26.01 14.71
N LYS A 51 5.93 25.14 15.65
CA LYS A 51 4.86 25.44 16.61
C LYS A 51 5.38 25.83 17.99
N GLY A 52 4.80 26.89 18.56
CA GLY A 52 5.11 27.36 19.90
C GLY A 52 6.60 27.62 20.11
N ARG A 53 7.15 27.05 21.18
CA ARG A 53 8.60 27.10 21.50
C ARG A 53 9.46 26.11 20.70
N GLY A 54 8.86 25.39 19.76
CA GLY A 54 9.45 24.24 19.09
C GLY A 54 9.38 22.98 19.97
N ALA A 55 9.08 21.85 19.34
CA ALA A 55 9.12 20.53 19.96
C ALA A 55 10.22 19.67 19.35
N SER A 56 10.94 18.94 20.20
CA SER A 56 11.96 17.97 19.79
C SER A 56 11.37 16.59 19.46
N ASN A 57 10.16 16.32 19.95
CA ASN A 57 9.49 15.03 19.81
C ASN A 57 7.97 15.15 19.96
N TYR A 58 7.26 14.07 19.64
CA TYR A 58 5.81 13.98 19.61
C TYR A 58 5.16 14.29 20.96
N LYS A 59 5.76 13.87 22.10
CA LYS A 59 5.16 14.12 23.42
C LYS A 59 5.18 15.61 23.75
N GLU A 60 6.33 16.25 23.51
CA GLU A 60 6.48 17.69 23.70
C GLU A 60 5.55 18.48 22.77
N TYR A 61 5.39 18.02 21.52
CA TYR A 61 4.41 18.61 20.60
C TYR A 61 2.98 18.52 21.16
N MET A 62 2.58 17.38 21.73
CA MET A 62 1.26 17.22 22.35
C MET A 62 1.03 18.12 23.55
N GLU A 63 2.06 18.34 24.36
CA GLU A 63 2.03 19.30 25.47
C GLU A 63 1.77 20.72 24.95
N ILE A 64 2.52 21.15 23.92
CA ILE A 64 2.31 22.45 23.27
C ILE A 64 0.89 22.56 22.70
N CYS A 65 0.36 21.51 22.07
CA CYS A 65 -1.01 21.52 21.56
C CYS A 65 -2.05 21.66 22.68
N ASN A 66 -1.83 21.03 23.85
CA ASN A 66 -2.72 21.19 25.00
C ASN A 66 -2.69 22.61 25.58
N GLU A 67 -1.50 23.21 25.66
CA GLU A 67 -1.29 24.55 26.22
C GLU A 67 -1.83 25.66 25.31
N MET A 68 -1.58 25.55 24.01
CA MET A 68 -1.83 26.60 23.03
C MET A 68 -3.10 26.36 22.18
N GLY A 69 -3.79 25.23 22.37
CA GLY A 69 -4.99 24.88 21.62
C GLY A 69 -4.74 24.55 20.14
N TYR A 70 -3.53 24.08 19.80
CA TYR A 70 -3.25 23.60 18.44
C TYR A 70 -3.87 22.22 18.17
N GLU A 71 -4.04 21.91 16.89
CA GLU A 71 -4.54 20.60 16.46
C GLU A 71 -3.57 19.48 16.89
N LYS A 72 -4.14 18.39 17.41
CA LYS A 72 -3.38 17.20 17.79
C LYS A 72 -3.35 16.21 16.64
N ILE A 73 -2.19 15.59 16.45
CA ILE A 73 -1.97 14.55 15.44
C ILE A 73 -1.90 13.14 16.06
N PRO A 74 -2.42 12.08 15.44
CA PRO A 74 -2.36 10.74 16.02
C PRO A 74 -0.97 10.11 15.89
N TYR A 75 -0.71 9.08 16.71
CA TYR A 75 0.36 8.13 16.41
C TYR A 75 0.03 7.38 15.12
N ILE A 76 1.06 7.08 14.31
CA ILE A 76 0.90 6.21 13.15
C ILE A 76 1.59 4.89 13.45
N VAL A 77 0.84 3.80 13.31
CA VAL A 77 1.39 2.44 13.38
C VAL A 77 1.24 1.79 12.01
N MET A 78 2.38 1.40 11.44
CA MET A 78 2.47 0.59 10.24
C MET A 78 2.60 -0.87 10.66
N ILE A 79 1.73 -1.73 10.13
CA ILE A 79 1.78 -3.17 10.36
C ILE A 79 1.93 -3.84 9.01
N CYS A 80 3.00 -4.61 8.84
CA CYS A 80 3.26 -5.39 7.63
C CYS A 80 3.21 -6.87 7.98
N ASP A 81 2.23 -7.57 7.41
CA ASP A 81 2.28 -9.02 7.33
C ASP A 81 3.21 -9.44 6.19
N GLU A 82 3.91 -10.56 6.39
CA GLU A 82 4.87 -11.14 5.44
C GLU A 82 5.82 -10.11 4.78
N PHE A 83 6.64 -9.48 5.61
CA PHE A 83 7.60 -8.48 5.20
C PHE A 83 8.61 -8.92 4.13
N ALA A 84 8.93 -10.21 4.07
CA ALA A 84 9.86 -10.72 3.06
C ALA A 84 9.36 -10.51 1.64
N ASP A 85 8.04 -10.62 1.39
CA ASP A 85 7.46 -10.32 0.07
C ASP A 85 7.74 -8.88 -0.35
N PHE A 86 7.92 -8.00 0.62
CA PHE A 86 8.13 -6.59 0.37
C PHE A 86 9.59 -6.26 -0.01
N ILE A 87 10.57 -6.88 0.66
CA ILE A 87 12.00 -6.64 0.40
C ILE A 87 12.52 -7.39 -0.83
N GLU A 88 12.01 -8.60 -1.09
CA GLU A 88 12.46 -9.41 -2.21
C GLU A 88 12.03 -8.83 -3.56
N ASN A 89 10.89 -8.11 -3.60
CA ASN A 89 10.40 -7.46 -4.80
C ASN A 89 11.15 -6.17 -5.16
N ASP A 90 11.64 -5.41 -4.16
CA ASP A 90 12.40 -4.19 -4.40
C ASP A 90 13.38 -3.87 -3.25
N ARG A 91 14.68 -3.81 -3.55
CA ARG A 91 15.72 -3.53 -2.56
C ARG A 91 15.67 -2.09 -2.02
N GLU A 92 15.02 -1.16 -2.71
CA GLU A 92 14.79 0.21 -2.20
C GLU A 92 13.88 0.22 -0.97
N ASN A 93 12.98 -0.75 -0.85
CA ASN A 93 12.08 -0.87 0.29
C ASN A 93 12.84 -1.03 1.61
N ALA A 94 13.97 -1.74 1.61
CA ALA A 94 14.81 -1.89 2.79
C ALA A 94 15.39 -0.54 3.26
N LYS A 95 15.79 0.33 2.32
CA LYS A 95 16.32 1.66 2.63
C LYS A 95 15.26 2.57 3.23
N LEU A 96 14.03 2.53 2.70
CA LEU A 96 12.90 3.30 3.24
C LEU A 96 12.60 2.88 4.68
N ILE A 97 12.58 1.57 4.95
CA ILE A 97 12.33 1.05 6.31
C ILE A 97 13.46 1.41 7.25
N GLN A 98 14.71 1.30 6.81
CA GLN A 98 15.85 1.74 7.61
C GLN A 98 15.71 3.21 7.99
N ARG A 99 15.34 4.07 7.03
CA ARG A 99 15.13 5.50 7.27
C ARG A 99 14.01 5.77 8.26
N ILE A 100 12.87 5.08 8.13
CA ILE A 100 11.77 5.17 9.09
C ILE A 100 12.25 4.68 10.46
N ALA A 101 12.85 3.50 10.56
CA ALA A 101 13.30 2.93 11.84
C ALA A 101 14.30 3.84 12.59
N GLN A 102 15.15 4.56 11.86
CA GLN A 102 16.13 5.49 12.43
C GLN A 102 15.50 6.77 13.01
N MET A 103 14.52 7.35 12.31
CA MET A 103 14.07 8.72 12.57
C MET A 103 12.61 8.80 13.07
N ALA A 104 11.81 7.75 12.93
CA ALA A 104 10.37 7.81 13.19
C ALA A 104 9.99 7.88 14.68
N ARG A 105 10.88 7.43 15.58
CA ARG A 105 10.59 7.34 17.02
C ARG A 105 10.19 8.69 17.62
N ALA A 106 10.89 9.76 17.26
CA ALA A 106 10.61 11.09 17.82
C ALA A 106 9.35 11.72 17.21
N CYS A 107 8.96 11.36 15.98
CA CYS A 107 7.76 11.90 15.32
C CYS A 107 6.47 11.10 15.59
N GLY A 108 6.55 10.02 16.37
CA GLY A 108 5.38 9.21 16.72
C GLY A 108 4.90 8.30 15.60
N ILE A 109 5.82 7.81 14.77
CA ILE A 109 5.56 6.78 13.76
C ILE A 109 6.26 5.49 14.21
N TYR A 110 5.52 4.38 14.18
CA TYR A 110 5.98 3.07 14.65
C TYR A 110 5.71 2.00 13.60
N MET A 111 6.53 0.94 13.63
CA MET A 111 6.42 -0.20 12.71
C MET A 111 6.31 -1.51 13.49
N VAL A 112 5.43 -2.38 13.02
CA VAL A 112 5.33 -3.78 13.40
C VAL A 112 5.48 -4.60 12.12
N ILE A 113 6.53 -5.41 12.07
CA ILE A 113 6.92 -6.14 10.87
C ILE A 113 6.92 -7.62 11.22
N ALA A 114 6.11 -8.40 10.52
CA ALA A 114 6.01 -9.85 10.68
C ALA A 114 6.53 -10.57 9.44
N THR A 115 7.10 -11.76 9.61
CA THR A 115 7.53 -12.61 8.49
C THR A 115 7.54 -14.08 8.93
N GLN A 116 7.17 -14.98 8.02
CA GLN A 116 7.35 -16.42 8.20
C GLN A 116 8.68 -16.91 7.63
N ARG A 117 9.44 -16.03 6.95
CA ARG A 117 10.74 -16.32 6.34
C ARG A 117 11.86 -15.62 7.12
N PRO A 118 12.32 -16.18 8.25
CA PRO A 118 13.39 -15.61 9.05
C PRO A 118 14.77 -15.89 8.42
N SER A 119 15.03 -15.31 7.24
CA SER A 119 16.31 -15.44 6.54
C SER A 119 17.16 -14.18 6.71
N VAL A 120 18.49 -14.32 6.67
CA VAL A 120 19.44 -13.19 6.72
C VAL A 120 19.27 -12.24 5.52
N LYS A 121 18.69 -12.72 4.41
CA LYS A 121 18.36 -11.88 3.25
C LYS A 121 17.19 -10.93 3.53
N VAL A 122 16.24 -11.36 4.34
CA VAL A 122 15.06 -10.59 4.74
C VAL A 122 15.37 -9.74 5.96
N ILE A 123 15.97 -10.34 6.99
CA ILE A 123 16.31 -9.71 8.26
C ILE A 123 17.81 -9.39 8.22
N THR A 124 18.16 -8.35 7.47
CA THR A 124 19.55 -7.91 7.31
C THR A 124 20.10 -7.27 8.59
N GLY A 125 21.43 -7.15 8.67
CA GLY A 125 22.09 -6.45 9.79
C GLY A 125 21.59 -5.02 9.98
N ASP A 126 21.36 -4.30 8.88
CA ASP A 126 20.84 -2.92 8.91
C ASP A 126 19.43 -2.86 9.50
N ILE A 127 18.56 -3.81 9.16
CA ILE A 127 17.22 -3.89 9.74
C ILE A 127 17.32 -4.19 11.24
N LYS A 128 18.16 -5.16 11.62
CA LYS A 128 18.38 -5.51 13.03
C LYS A 128 18.92 -4.34 13.85
N ALA A 129 19.83 -3.54 13.29
CA ALA A 129 20.43 -2.40 13.97
C ALA A 129 19.39 -1.32 14.34
N ASN A 130 18.33 -1.18 13.54
CA ASN A 130 17.32 -0.13 13.71
C ASN A 130 16.00 -0.62 14.33
N ILE A 131 15.79 -1.95 14.41
CA ILE A 131 14.63 -2.57 15.05
C ILE A 131 15.13 -3.44 16.22
N PRO A 132 15.36 -2.84 17.41
CA PRO A 132 15.97 -3.55 18.54
C PRO A 132 14.97 -4.41 19.33
N SER A 133 13.68 -4.09 19.28
CA SER A 133 12.61 -4.90 19.88
C SER A 133 12.21 -6.00 18.92
N ARG A 134 12.30 -7.27 19.35
CA ARG A 134 12.03 -8.42 18.48
C ARG A 134 11.29 -9.51 19.21
N ILE A 135 10.41 -10.20 18.50
CA ILE A 135 9.61 -11.30 19.01
C ILE A 135 9.83 -12.49 18.08
N ALA A 136 10.18 -13.64 18.64
CA ALA A 136 10.20 -14.91 17.93
C ALA A 136 9.10 -15.82 18.50
N LEU A 137 8.19 -16.24 17.63
CA LEU A 137 7.35 -17.41 17.86
C LEU A 137 8.16 -18.69 17.60
N SER A 138 7.54 -19.85 17.79
CA SER A 138 8.17 -21.14 17.46
C SER A 138 8.71 -21.16 16.03
N VAL A 139 9.97 -21.53 15.88
CA VAL A 139 10.67 -21.68 14.59
C VAL A 139 11.21 -23.09 14.43
N SER A 140 11.61 -23.45 13.21
CA SER A 140 12.04 -24.82 12.88
C SER A 140 13.49 -25.10 13.27
N SER A 141 14.34 -24.08 13.44
CA SER A 141 15.77 -24.27 13.65
C SER A 141 16.42 -23.20 14.54
N GLN A 142 17.56 -23.56 15.13
CA GLN A 142 18.42 -22.63 15.87
C GLN A 142 18.93 -21.48 14.98
N ILE A 143 19.09 -21.71 13.68
CA ILE A 143 19.54 -20.70 12.71
C ILE A 143 18.47 -19.62 12.55
N ASP A 144 17.20 -20.03 12.46
CA ASP A 144 16.07 -19.10 12.38
C ASP A 144 15.91 -18.30 13.68
N SER A 145 16.05 -18.97 14.84
CA SER A 145 16.03 -18.31 16.15
C SER A 145 17.10 -17.21 16.22
N ARG A 146 18.35 -17.53 15.85
CA ARG A 146 19.45 -16.56 15.83
C ARG A 146 19.22 -15.44 14.83
N THR A 147 18.56 -15.71 13.72
CA THR A 147 18.26 -14.68 12.72
C THR A 147 17.29 -13.64 13.25
N ILE A 148 16.29 -14.06 14.05
CA ILE A 148 15.27 -13.16 14.62
C ILE A 148 15.77 -12.48 15.89
N ILE A 149 16.26 -13.23 16.89
CA ILE A 149 16.52 -12.72 18.25
C ILE A 149 18.01 -12.73 18.64
N ASP A 150 18.92 -13.04 17.72
CA ASP A 150 20.38 -13.15 17.93
C ASP A 150 20.80 -14.26 18.93
N GLU A 151 19.84 -15.06 19.41
CA GLU A 151 20.01 -16.13 20.39
C GLU A 151 19.24 -17.39 19.95
N THR A 152 19.61 -18.55 20.51
CA THR A 152 18.83 -19.79 20.38
C THR A 152 17.71 -19.83 21.41
N GLY A 153 16.72 -20.70 21.20
CA GLY A 153 15.66 -20.95 22.15
C GLY A 153 14.27 -20.93 21.52
N ALA A 154 14.08 -20.18 20.43
CA ALA A 154 12.79 -20.11 19.76
C ALA A 154 12.41 -21.44 19.08
N GLU A 155 13.40 -22.26 18.73
CA GLU A 155 13.19 -23.61 18.20
C GLU A 155 12.65 -24.61 19.24
N ASN A 156 12.71 -24.27 20.53
CA ASN A 156 12.22 -25.11 21.63
C ASN A 156 10.85 -24.64 22.16
N LEU A 157 10.22 -23.66 21.50
CA LEU A 157 8.91 -23.16 21.89
C LEU A 157 7.83 -24.19 21.54
N LEU A 158 6.72 -24.15 22.28
CA LEU A 158 5.62 -25.11 22.16
C LEU A 158 4.66 -24.78 21.01
N GLY A 159 4.86 -23.66 20.32
CA GLY A 159 3.92 -23.10 19.35
C GLY A 159 2.69 -22.47 20.03
N ARG A 160 1.62 -22.23 19.25
CA ARG A 160 0.30 -21.77 19.74
C ARG A 160 0.36 -20.57 20.70
N GLY A 161 1.18 -19.58 20.38
CA GLY A 161 1.32 -18.34 21.15
C GLY A 161 2.49 -18.30 22.14
N ASP A 162 3.22 -19.41 22.35
CA ASP A 162 4.46 -19.40 23.10
C ASP A 162 5.55 -18.65 22.31
N LEU A 163 6.16 -17.62 22.93
CA LEU A 163 7.08 -16.69 22.28
C LEU A 163 8.25 -16.29 23.18
N LEU A 164 9.35 -15.87 22.53
CA LEU A 164 10.48 -15.19 23.16
C LEU A 164 10.53 -13.74 22.68
N ALA A 165 10.62 -12.81 23.62
CA ALA A 165 10.75 -11.39 23.36
C ALA A 165 12.14 -10.89 23.77
N ARG A 166 12.83 -10.24 22.81
CA ARG A 166 14.00 -9.41 23.05
C ARG A 166 13.55 -7.96 23.15
N ILE A 167 13.63 -7.39 24.34
CA ILE A 167 13.21 -6.02 24.62
C ILE A 167 14.46 -5.16 24.90
N PRO A 168 14.57 -3.95 24.34
CA PRO A 168 15.67 -3.03 24.66
C PRO A 168 15.79 -2.85 26.18
N ASN A 169 17.03 -2.76 26.67
CA ASN A 169 17.38 -2.64 28.09
C ASN A 169 17.10 -3.88 28.97
N HIS A 170 16.57 -4.97 28.42
CA HIS A 170 16.52 -6.26 29.11
C HIS A 170 17.71 -7.13 28.69
N LYS A 171 18.45 -7.66 29.67
CA LYS A 171 19.65 -8.47 29.42
C LYS A 171 19.33 -9.86 28.88
N SER A 172 18.22 -10.44 29.33
CA SER A 172 17.77 -11.77 28.94
C SER A 172 16.52 -11.71 28.08
N LEU A 173 16.30 -12.75 27.29
CA LEU A 173 15.03 -12.98 26.62
C LEU A 173 13.91 -13.18 27.66
N ILE A 174 12.71 -12.72 27.31
CA ILE A 174 11.51 -12.90 28.12
C ILE A 174 10.62 -13.91 27.40
N ARG A 175 10.32 -15.04 28.04
CA ARG A 175 9.34 -16.00 27.52
C ARG A 175 7.93 -15.58 27.92
N VAL A 176 7.01 -15.54 26.96
CA VAL A 176 5.63 -15.09 27.14
C VAL A 176 4.70 -16.06 26.43
N GLN A 177 3.51 -16.25 26.97
CA GLN A 177 2.40 -16.92 26.28
C GLN A 177 1.44 -15.83 25.79
N SER A 178 1.23 -15.73 24.47
CA SER A 178 0.27 -14.78 23.91
C SER A 178 -1.16 -15.19 24.26
N ALA A 179 -2.02 -14.19 24.44
CA ALA A 179 -3.45 -14.41 24.48
C ALA A 179 -3.93 -14.99 23.13
N TYR A 180 -4.93 -15.86 23.18
CA TYR A 180 -5.62 -16.38 22.02
C TYR A 180 -6.93 -15.61 21.82
N LEU A 181 -7.23 -15.28 20.58
CA LEU A 181 -8.47 -14.63 20.16
C LEU A 181 -9.01 -15.37 18.94
N GLU A 182 -10.29 -15.71 18.97
CA GLU A 182 -10.97 -16.28 17.82
C GLU A 182 -11.27 -15.21 16.77
N ASN A 183 -11.35 -15.62 15.50
CA ASN A 183 -11.72 -14.70 14.42
C ASN A 183 -13.09 -14.06 14.65
N ARG A 184 -14.03 -14.79 15.29
CA ARG A 184 -15.34 -14.24 15.66
C ARG A 184 -15.22 -13.08 16.63
N GLU A 185 -14.45 -13.24 17.71
CA GLU A 185 -14.22 -12.17 18.70
C GLU A 185 -13.59 -10.93 18.05
N ILE A 186 -12.66 -11.13 17.11
CA ILE A 186 -12.04 -10.02 16.37
C ILE A 186 -13.08 -9.29 15.51
N MET A 187 -13.93 -10.02 14.78
CA MET A 187 -14.98 -9.43 13.94
C MET A 187 -15.99 -8.65 14.79
N ASP A 188 -16.44 -9.23 15.90
CA ASP A 188 -17.39 -8.59 16.81
C ASP A 188 -16.83 -7.24 17.35
N ILE A 189 -15.55 -7.20 17.72
CA ILE A 189 -14.87 -5.97 18.12
C ILE A 189 -14.75 -4.98 16.94
N CYS A 190 -14.35 -5.47 15.76
CA CYS A 190 -14.24 -4.62 14.58
C CYS A 190 -15.56 -3.95 14.22
N ASP A 191 -16.66 -4.69 14.25
CA ASP A 191 -17.99 -4.18 13.90
C ASP A 191 -18.53 -3.23 14.96
N PHE A 192 -18.29 -3.52 16.25
CA PHE A 192 -18.56 -2.57 17.32
C PHE A 192 -17.86 -1.22 17.09
N ILE A 193 -16.59 -1.23 16.67
CA ILE A 193 -15.83 0.00 16.40
C ILE A 193 -16.34 0.72 15.13
N LYS A 194 -16.62 -0.02 14.04
CA LYS A 194 -17.14 0.58 12.79
C LYS A 194 -18.47 1.30 13.01
N ASN A 195 -19.32 0.78 13.90
CA ASN A 195 -20.61 1.39 14.22
C ASN A 195 -20.51 2.71 14.99
N GLN A 196 -19.34 3.04 15.56
CA GLN A 196 -19.14 4.29 16.30
C GLN A 196 -18.73 5.47 15.40
N ARG A 197 -17.99 5.18 14.31
CA ARG A 197 -17.46 6.21 13.42
C ARG A 197 -17.15 5.63 12.04
N GLY A 198 -17.53 6.37 11.00
CA GLY A 198 -17.13 6.07 9.63
C GLY A 198 -15.62 6.21 9.40
N VAL A 199 -15.11 5.50 8.41
CA VAL A 199 -13.71 5.59 8.01
C VAL A 199 -13.40 6.95 7.38
N ASN A 200 -12.28 7.55 7.77
CA ASN A 200 -11.77 8.77 7.17
C ASN A 200 -10.28 8.58 6.92
N TYR A 201 -9.94 8.25 5.67
CA TYR A 201 -8.56 8.07 5.27
C TYR A 201 -7.82 9.41 5.28
N MET A 202 -6.51 9.36 5.49
CA MET A 202 -5.69 10.57 5.39
C MET A 202 -5.47 10.86 3.91
N LYS A 203 -5.82 12.07 3.47
CA LYS A 203 -5.78 12.50 2.06
C LYS A 203 -4.49 12.12 1.34
N ASP A 204 -3.35 12.31 1.99
CA ASP A 204 -2.02 12.01 1.41
C ASP A 204 -1.75 10.50 1.23
N PHE A 205 -2.55 9.64 1.86
CA PHE A 205 -2.45 8.18 1.83
C PHE A 205 -3.66 7.50 1.16
N GLU A 206 -4.66 8.25 0.71
CA GLU A 206 -5.86 7.71 0.04
C GLU A 206 -5.51 7.01 -1.27
N ASP A 207 -4.61 7.62 -2.04
CA ASP A 207 -4.09 7.05 -3.27
C ASP A 207 -2.60 6.74 -3.17
N LEU A 208 -2.30 5.43 -3.15
CA LEU A 208 -0.95 4.89 -3.15
C LEU A 208 -0.60 4.27 -4.50
N SER A 209 -1.37 4.53 -5.55
CA SER A 209 -1.07 4.04 -6.90
C SER A 209 0.30 4.58 -7.38
N PRO A 210 1.09 3.75 -8.10
CA PRO A 210 2.36 4.21 -8.64
C PRO A 210 2.12 5.34 -9.65
N LYS A 211 2.66 6.53 -9.34
CA LYS A 211 2.74 7.63 -10.30
C LYS A 211 3.76 7.26 -11.37
N VAL A 212 3.32 7.04 -12.61
CA VAL A 212 4.25 6.80 -13.73
C VAL A 212 4.96 8.11 -14.03
N VAL A 213 6.26 8.17 -13.75
CA VAL A 213 7.13 9.28 -14.17
C VAL A 213 7.63 8.93 -15.58
N THR A 214 7.13 9.64 -16.60
CA THR A 214 7.74 9.58 -17.94
C THR A 214 8.99 10.49 -17.96
N PRO A 215 9.96 10.27 -18.86
CA PRO A 215 11.25 10.98 -18.87
C PRO A 215 11.19 12.51 -19.09
N TYR A 216 10.00 13.08 -19.26
CA TYR A 216 9.78 14.51 -19.30
C TYR A 216 8.99 14.88 -18.05
N GLY A 217 9.64 15.60 -17.13
CA GLY A 217 9.15 15.96 -15.79
C GLY A 217 7.85 16.77 -15.77
N MET A 218 6.75 16.12 -16.11
CA MET A 218 5.38 16.54 -15.84
C MET A 218 4.76 15.51 -14.93
N GLU A 219 4.24 15.96 -13.79
CA GLU A 219 3.40 15.18 -12.90
C GLU A 219 2.24 14.60 -13.70
N SER A 220 2.26 13.29 -13.94
CA SER A 220 1.10 12.59 -14.47
C SER A 220 0.33 11.99 -13.30
N GLU A 221 -0.72 12.69 -12.89
CA GLU A 221 -1.82 12.11 -12.13
C GLU A 221 -2.40 10.96 -12.95
N ILE A 222 -2.01 9.72 -12.65
CA ILE A 222 -2.76 8.53 -13.09
C ILE A 222 -3.72 8.14 -11.97
N GLY A 223 -4.54 9.11 -11.59
CA GLY A 223 -5.97 8.88 -11.49
C GLY A 223 -6.54 9.88 -12.48
N THR A 224 -6.76 9.50 -13.74
CA THR A 224 -7.64 10.34 -14.55
C THR A 224 -9.00 10.26 -13.87
N PRO A 225 -9.58 11.37 -13.37
CA PRO A 225 -11.03 11.45 -13.36
C PRO A 225 -11.47 11.09 -14.78
N TYR A 226 -12.55 10.33 -14.92
CA TYR A 226 -13.12 9.96 -16.22
C TYR A 226 -12.99 11.14 -17.20
N LYS A 227 -11.98 11.10 -18.08
CA LYS A 227 -11.68 12.23 -18.97
C LYS A 227 -12.61 12.02 -20.13
N ASP A 228 -13.66 12.81 -20.19
CA ASP A 228 -14.58 12.81 -21.30
C ASP A 228 -13.84 13.27 -22.57
N PHE A 229 -13.62 12.35 -23.51
CA PHE A 229 -12.99 12.64 -24.80
C PHE A 229 -13.99 12.95 -25.93
N HIS A 230 -15.30 13.12 -25.65
CA HIS A 230 -16.30 13.43 -26.68
C HIS A 230 -15.96 14.69 -27.50
N ASN A 231 -15.26 15.66 -26.91
CA ASN A 231 -14.84 16.89 -27.59
C ASN A 231 -13.45 16.79 -28.26
N ASP A 232 -12.80 15.62 -28.25
CA ASP A 232 -11.50 15.46 -28.91
C ASP A 232 -11.67 15.46 -30.44
N PRO A 233 -10.86 16.24 -31.19
CA PRO A 233 -10.96 16.29 -32.65
C PRO A 233 -10.83 14.93 -33.35
N LYS A 234 -10.20 13.94 -32.72
CA LYS A 234 -10.01 12.59 -33.26
C LYS A 234 -11.01 11.56 -32.70
N PHE A 235 -11.92 11.96 -31.80
CA PHE A 235 -12.82 11.03 -31.11
C PHE A 235 -13.73 10.28 -32.09
N GLU A 236 -14.48 11.01 -32.92
CA GLU A 236 -15.39 10.41 -33.89
C GLU A 236 -14.65 9.57 -34.95
N GLU A 237 -13.45 9.99 -35.35
CA GLU A 237 -12.59 9.24 -36.28
C GLU A 237 -12.17 7.88 -35.70
N ILE A 238 -11.74 7.88 -34.43
CA ILE A 238 -11.30 6.68 -33.72
C ILE A 238 -12.49 5.76 -33.39
N LYS A 239 -13.63 6.33 -32.99
CA LYS A 239 -14.88 5.61 -32.77
C LYS A 239 -15.30 4.83 -34.01
N ASN A 240 -15.34 5.49 -35.17
CA ASN A 240 -15.67 4.85 -36.44
C ASN A 240 -14.67 3.75 -36.82
N TYR A 241 -13.38 3.97 -36.59
CA TYR A 241 -12.35 2.95 -36.82
C TYR A 241 -12.51 1.73 -35.91
N VAL A 242 -12.84 1.93 -34.64
CA VAL A 242 -13.06 0.84 -33.68
C VAL A 242 -14.29 0.02 -34.08
N ILE A 243 -15.39 0.68 -34.46
CA ILE A 243 -16.61 0.02 -34.93
C ILE A 243 -16.34 -0.76 -36.21
N LYS A 244 -15.64 -0.16 -37.19
CA LYS A 244 -15.35 -0.78 -38.49
C LYS A 244 -14.35 -1.93 -38.42
N THR A 245 -13.35 -1.86 -37.55
CA THR A 245 -12.23 -2.83 -37.56
C THR A 245 -12.22 -3.80 -36.38
N GLY A 246 -13.05 -3.55 -35.36
CA GLY A 246 -13.05 -4.29 -34.09
C GLY A 246 -11.77 -4.14 -33.26
N LYS A 247 -10.82 -3.29 -33.67
CA LYS A 247 -9.49 -3.16 -33.03
C LYS A 247 -9.58 -2.28 -31.77
N CYS A 248 -9.84 -2.91 -30.63
CA CYS A 248 -10.06 -2.23 -29.35
C CYS A 248 -8.80 -2.14 -28.44
N ALA A 249 -7.59 -2.25 -29.01
CA ALA A 249 -6.34 -2.21 -28.25
C ALA A 249 -5.62 -0.87 -28.40
N SER A 250 -5.16 -0.27 -27.30
CA SER A 250 -4.57 1.07 -27.26
C SER A 250 -3.36 1.22 -28.20
N GLY A 251 -2.56 0.17 -28.36
CA GLY A 251 -1.45 0.14 -29.32
C GLY A 251 -1.88 0.14 -30.79
N LYS A 252 -3.06 -0.38 -31.12
CA LYS A 252 -3.61 -0.33 -32.49
C LYS A 252 -4.08 1.08 -32.84
N ILE A 253 -4.69 1.77 -31.88
CA ILE A 253 -5.14 3.15 -32.05
C ILE A 253 -3.94 4.10 -32.15
N GLN A 254 -2.89 3.90 -31.34
CA GLN A 254 -1.64 4.66 -31.45
C GLN A 254 -1.03 4.57 -32.86
N ASN A 255 -0.89 3.35 -33.38
CA ASN A 255 -0.29 3.13 -34.70
C ASN A 255 -1.15 3.67 -35.85
N ALA A 256 -2.48 3.60 -35.73
CA ALA A 256 -3.40 4.06 -36.77
C ALA A 256 -3.54 5.60 -36.83
N PHE A 257 -3.52 6.28 -35.67
CA PHE A 257 -3.84 7.72 -35.59
C PHE A 257 -2.66 8.60 -35.14
N GLY A 258 -1.49 8.01 -34.88
CA GLY A 258 -0.31 8.74 -34.45
C GLY A 258 -0.51 9.52 -33.14
N ILE A 259 -1.34 9.00 -32.24
CA ILE A 259 -1.63 9.61 -30.93
C ILE A 259 -0.86 8.91 -29.81
N GLY A 260 -0.62 9.61 -28.70
CA GLY A 260 0.06 9.03 -27.54
C GLY A 260 -0.79 7.98 -26.79
N PHE A 261 -0.14 7.07 -26.06
CA PHE A 261 -0.78 5.96 -25.35
C PHE A 261 -1.95 6.40 -24.47
N ASN A 262 -1.75 7.41 -23.62
CA ASN A 262 -2.78 7.86 -22.68
C ASN A 262 -4.01 8.44 -23.37
N LYS A 263 -3.81 9.09 -24.53
CA LYS A 263 -4.92 9.61 -25.35
C LYS A 263 -5.67 8.46 -26.03
N ALA A 264 -4.95 7.48 -26.56
CA ALA A 264 -5.57 6.28 -27.13
C ALA A 264 -6.34 5.48 -26.08
N ASP A 265 -5.78 5.33 -24.89
CA ASP A 265 -6.38 4.56 -23.80
C ASP A 265 -7.62 5.27 -23.23
N GLY A 266 -7.55 6.59 -23.01
CA GLY A 266 -8.69 7.37 -22.52
C GLY A 266 -9.85 7.48 -23.52
N ILE A 267 -9.56 7.52 -24.83
CA ILE A 267 -10.61 7.43 -25.85
C ILE A 267 -11.27 6.04 -25.81
N LEU A 268 -10.50 4.97 -25.66
CA LEU A 268 -11.05 3.61 -25.51
C LEU A 268 -11.86 3.45 -24.22
N ASP A 269 -11.46 4.09 -23.13
CA ASP A 269 -12.25 4.13 -21.89
C ASP A 269 -13.59 4.84 -22.11
N THR A 270 -13.60 5.99 -22.81
CA THR A 270 -14.83 6.73 -23.14
C THR A 270 -15.78 5.87 -23.98
N LEU A 271 -15.25 5.17 -24.99
CA LEU A 271 -16.01 4.21 -25.80
C LEU A 271 -16.53 3.00 -24.99
N GLU A 272 -15.86 2.64 -23.89
CA GLU A 272 -16.30 1.61 -22.95
C GLU A 272 -17.49 2.08 -22.09
N ALA A 273 -17.52 3.35 -21.63
CA ALA A 273 -18.74 3.87 -20.98
C ALA A 273 -19.89 4.09 -21.94
N ASP A 274 -19.61 4.47 -23.19
CA ASP A 274 -20.64 4.64 -24.21
C ASP A 274 -21.25 3.28 -24.65
N GLY A 275 -20.72 2.16 -24.13
CA GLY A 275 -21.20 0.81 -24.43
C GLY A 275 -20.82 0.33 -25.83
N ILE A 276 -19.86 0.98 -26.49
CA ILE A 276 -19.34 0.61 -27.81
C ILE A 276 -18.34 -0.54 -27.66
N ILE A 277 -17.56 -0.51 -26.59
CA ILE A 277 -16.57 -1.53 -26.22
C ILE A 277 -16.99 -2.16 -24.90
N LYS A 278 -16.72 -3.46 -24.76
CA LYS A 278 -16.86 -4.20 -23.50
C LYS A 278 -15.56 -4.86 -23.11
N ARG A 279 -15.39 -5.14 -21.81
CA ARG A 279 -14.23 -5.88 -21.30
C ARG A 279 -14.55 -7.38 -21.23
N GLU A 280 -13.74 -8.18 -21.92
CA GLU A 280 -13.71 -9.65 -21.80
C GLU A 280 -12.38 -10.06 -21.16
N GLY A 281 -12.41 -10.29 -19.84
CA GLY A 281 -11.20 -10.51 -19.04
C GLY A 281 -10.28 -9.30 -19.07
N ASN A 282 -9.01 -9.50 -19.46
CA ASN A 282 -8.02 -8.43 -19.57
C ASN A 282 -8.03 -7.70 -20.93
N ARG A 283 -8.98 -8.01 -21.83
CA ARG A 283 -9.04 -7.44 -23.19
C ARG A 283 -10.30 -6.62 -23.39
N ARG A 284 -10.18 -5.50 -24.10
CA ARG A 284 -11.30 -4.74 -24.65
C ARG A 284 -11.72 -5.37 -25.98
N VAL A 285 -13.02 -5.53 -26.19
CA VAL A 285 -13.61 -6.08 -27.42
C VAL A 285 -14.83 -5.25 -27.81
N LEU A 286 -15.17 -5.22 -29.11
CA LEU A 286 -16.36 -4.53 -29.59
C LEU A 286 -17.63 -5.18 -29.02
N ALA A 287 -18.56 -4.38 -28.53
CA ALA A 287 -19.83 -4.85 -27.99
C ALA A 287 -20.69 -5.50 -29.09
N GLU A 288 -21.52 -6.48 -28.71
CA GLU A 288 -22.25 -7.34 -29.66
C GLU A 288 -23.15 -6.57 -30.62
N GLN A 289 -23.82 -5.52 -30.14
CA GLN A 289 -24.67 -4.64 -30.95
C GLN A 289 -23.92 -3.85 -32.04
N TYR A 290 -22.58 -3.78 -31.98
CA TYR A 290 -21.75 -3.15 -33.00
C TYR A 290 -20.97 -4.18 -33.84
N ARG A 291 -21.04 -5.48 -33.50
CA ARG A 291 -20.42 -6.56 -34.28
C ARG A 291 -21.20 -6.89 -35.56
N GLU A 292 -22.49 -6.59 -35.64
CA GLU A 292 -23.30 -6.85 -36.84
C GLU A 292 -22.80 -6.07 -38.07
N ASN A 293 -22.25 -4.86 -37.87
CA ASN A 293 -21.65 -4.03 -38.93
C ASN A 293 -20.33 -4.58 -39.50
N LEU A 294 -19.70 -5.58 -38.87
CA LEU A 294 -18.50 -6.25 -39.40
C LEU A 294 -18.85 -7.37 -40.39
N ILE A 295 -20.10 -7.86 -40.39
CA ILE A 295 -20.52 -9.04 -41.16
C ILE A 295 -21.03 -8.64 -42.57
N GLU A 296 -21.41 -7.38 -42.78
CA GLU A 296 -21.89 -6.90 -44.09
C GLU A 296 -20.76 -6.62 -45.10
N GLU A 297 -19.54 -6.27 -44.68
CA GLU A 297 -18.42 -5.98 -45.62
C GLU A 297 -17.67 -7.23 -46.14
N ASP A 298 -17.87 -8.42 -45.57
CA ASP A 298 -17.29 -9.67 -46.10
C ASP A 298 -18.17 -10.31 -47.20
N ASN A 299 -19.35 -9.75 -47.51
CA ASN A 299 -20.25 -10.23 -48.57
C ASN A 299 -20.26 -9.37 -49.85
N ASP A 300 -19.59 -8.21 -49.84
CA ASP A 300 -19.42 -7.35 -51.02
C ASP A 300 -17.92 -7.21 -51.35
N GLU A 301 -17.34 -8.27 -51.94
CA GLU A 301 -16.15 -8.17 -52.82
C GLU A 301 -16.47 -7.41 -54.11
#